data_AF-A0A0A8ECW1-F1
#
_entry.id   AF-A0A0A8ECW1-F1
#
_cell.length_a   1.000
_cell.length_b   1.000
_cell.length_c   1.000
_cell.angle_alpha   90.00
_cell.angle_beta   90.00
_cell.angle_gamma   90.00
#
_symmetry.space_group_name_H-M   'P 1'
#
loop_
_entity.id
_entity.type
_entity.pdbx_description
1 polymer ?
#
loop_
_entity_poly.entity_id
_entity_poly.type
_entity_poly.pdbx_seq_one_letter_code
_entity_poly.pdbx_strand_id
1 'polypeptide(L)'
;MGIGVLLVLVSAGLFAVVPLAEASNRAYAGASACPAGTRSTSCTTTAPAVVKGAVYEHSGKSVRYWLLLTERGTGIARRVRMPRRSPVFDAVHAGDTVALTYWRGEVRTVRFGAATQEAWTSPADDGRLPAALGFVALPFGLGALLLGRWRRRHPSTAAHAAPWQLTAALVVLLVLGVLGATTSFLADAVRDAFLLVAAAAVPVVLLAVLFARWMAGRMRRAADTSDIVPVPPTGRRCVRASVYGDVPYSVAGFDHLVVGDGRPAATPDPDGRVARRTLPETLTVRCVRSLGPGDPEFWPTAYKYDCAVIECRDGDRTVLIAGRRRDAALILGALTTVVPG
;
A
#
# COMPACT_ATOMS: atom_id res chain seq x y z
N MET A 1 17.45 0.90 -5.64
CA MET A 1 17.36 -0.34 -6.46
C MET A 1 17.80 -1.56 -5.69
N GLY A 2 19.01 -1.55 -5.08
CA GLY A 2 19.55 -2.69 -4.34
C GLY A 2 18.60 -3.27 -3.28
N ILE A 3 18.00 -2.41 -2.43
CA ILE A 3 17.03 -2.85 -1.42
C ILE A 3 15.79 -3.52 -2.04
N GLY A 4 15.27 -2.99 -3.15
CA GLY A 4 14.10 -3.57 -3.83
C GLY A 4 14.38 -4.97 -4.40
N VAL A 5 15.54 -5.13 -5.04
CA VAL A 5 16.01 -6.44 -5.54
C VAL A 5 16.20 -7.41 -4.38
N LEU A 6 16.87 -6.97 -3.32
CA LEU A 6 17.10 -7.78 -2.12
C LEU A 6 15.79 -8.31 -1.53
N LEU A 7 14.78 -7.45 -1.34
CA LEU A 7 13.48 -7.86 -0.78
C LEU A 7 12.74 -8.86 -1.67
N VAL A 8 12.81 -8.69 -3.00
CA VAL A 8 12.24 -9.66 -3.95
C VAL A 8 12.97 -11.00 -3.86
N LEU A 9 14.30 -11.01 -3.76
CA LEU A 9 15.09 -12.23 -3.60
C LEU A 9 14.81 -12.92 -2.25
N VAL A 10 14.69 -12.15 -1.17
CA VAL A 10 14.30 -12.67 0.15
C VAL A 10 12.91 -13.31 0.07
N SER A 11 11.93 -12.63 -0.54
CA SER A 11 10.60 -13.18 -0.74
C SER A 11 10.62 -14.49 -1.56
N ALA A 12 11.38 -14.52 -2.67
CA ALA A 12 11.55 -15.72 -3.48
C ALA A 12 12.20 -16.87 -2.70
N GLY A 13 13.23 -16.60 -1.90
CA GLY A 13 13.87 -17.58 -1.03
C GLY A 13 12.90 -18.13 0.03
N LEU A 14 12.12 -17.25 0.68
CA LEU A 14 11.10 -17.64 1.64
C LEU A 14 10.03 -18.54 1.01
N PHE A 15 9.55 -18.19 -0.19
CA PHE A 15 8.59 -19.02 -0.93
C PHE A 15 9.19 -20.35 -1.38
N ALA A 16 10.49 -20.42 -1.70
CA ALA A 16 11.17 -21.66 -2.06
C ALA A 16 11.29 -22.65 -0.89
N VAL A 17 11.27 -22.17 0.36
CA VAL A 17 11.27 -23.03 1.57
C VAL A 17 9.90 -23.66 1.82
N VAL A 18 8.80 -23.04 1.37
CA VAL A 18 7.44 -23.53 1.63
C VAL A 18 7.21 -24.95 1.10
N PRO A 19 7.53 -25.31 -0.16
CA PRO A 19 7.38 -26.69 -0.65
C PRO A 19 8.14 -27.73 0.17
N LEU A 20 9.31 -27.36 0.71
CA LEU A 20 10.13 -28.24 1.54
C LEU A 20 9.47 -28.48 2.91
N ALA A 21 8.94 -27.43 3.53
CA ALA A 21 8.16 -27.54 4.76
C ALA A 21 6.89 -28.39 4.55
N GLU A 22 6.17 -28.16 3.45
CA GLU A 22 4.98 -28.95 3.07
C GLU A 22 5.31 -30.41 2.74
N ALA A 23 6.50 -30.70 2.21
CA ALA A 23 6.95 -32.08 2.01
C ALA A 23 7.20 -32.78 3.36
N SER A 24 7.79 -32.08 4.34
CA SER A 24 7.98 -32.60 5.70
C SER A 24 6.64 -32.84 6.40
N ASN A 25 5.69 -31.90 6.26
CA ASN A 25 4.34 -32.03 6.80
C ASN A 25 3.62 -33.25 6.23
N ARG A 26 3.62 -33.41 4.90
CA ARG A 26 3.03 -34.60 4.24
C ARG A 26 3.72 -35.90 4.66
N ALA A 27 5.04 -35.90 4.81
CA ALA A 27 5.78 -37.07 5.28
C ALA A 27 5.42 -37.44 6.73
N TYR A 28 5.18 -36.46 7.60
CA TYR A 28 4.71 -36.69 8.96
C TYR A 28 3.25 -37.20 8.98
N ALA A 29 2.34 -36.51 8.27
CA ALA A 29 0.93 -36.87 8.21
C ALA A 29 0.69 -38.27 7.61
N GLY A 30 1.53 -38.69 6.66
CA GLY A 30 1.48 -40.01 6.03
C GLY A 30 2.30 -41.11 6.73
N ALA A 31 3.04 -40.78 7.81
CA ALA A 31 3.90 -41.75 8.47
C ALA A 31 3.06 -42.77 9.26
N SER A 32 3.22 -44.05 8.92
CA SER A 32 2.56 -45.15 9.63
C SER A 32 3.07 -45.28 11.07
N ALA A 33 2.30 -45.96 11.94
CA ALA A 33 2.78 -46.31 13.27
C ALA A 33 3.96 -47.28 13.18
N CYS A 34 4.97 -47.09 14.02
CA CYS A 34 6.09 -48.02 14.12
C CYS A 34 5.64 -49.37 14.71
N PRO A 35 6.22 -50.49 14.27
CA PRO A 35 6.08 -51.77 14.95
C PRO A 35 6.43 -51.66 16.44
N ALA A 36 5.72 -52.40 17.29
CA ALA A 36 5.90 -52.36 18.74
C ALA A 36 7.38 -52.56 19.12
N GLY A 37 7.89 -51.69 19.99
CA GLY A 37 9.30 -51.73 20.45
C GLY A 37 10.33 -51.14 19.49
N THR A 38 9.93 -50.66 18.31
CA THR A 38 10.85 -50.01 17.36
C THR A 38 10.62 -48.49 17.29
N ARG A 39 11.73 -47.74 17.13
CA ARG A 39 11.73 -46.31 16.84
C ARG A 39 12.48 -46.10 15.53
N SER A 40 11.87 -45.41 14.58
CA SER A 40 12.51 -45.06 13.30
C SER A 40 12.18 -43.61 12.91
N THR A 41 12.94 -43.08 11.96
CA THR A 41 12.74 -41.76 11.36
C THR A 41 11.61 -41.74 10.32
N SER A 42 11.13 -42.90 9.87
CA SER A 42 10.11 -43.05 8.83
C SER A 42 8.70 -43.31 9.37
N CYS A 43 8.54 -43.63 10.66
CA CYS A 43 7.26 -43.98 11.27
C CYS A 43 7.02 -43.17 12.55
N THR A 44 5.78 -43.18 13.04
CA THR A 44 5.39 -42.51 14.28
C THR A 44 5.36 -43.49 15.44
N THR A 45 5.89 -43.10 16.60
CA THR A 45 5.84 -43.93 17.82
C THR A 45 5.03 -43.19 18.88
N THR A 46 4.02 -43.83 19.46
CA THR A 46 3.28 -43.25 20.59
C THR A 46 3.79 -43.82 21.89
N ALA A 47 4.15 -42.98 22.85
CA ALA A 47 4.56 -43.40 24.19
C ALA A 47 3.73 -42.69 25.27
N PRO A 48 3.29 -43.41 26.32
CA PRO A 48 2.64 -42.78 27.46
C PRO A 48 3.66 -41.99 28.29
N ALA A 49 3.27 -40.81 28.76
CA ALA A 49 4.06 -39.99 29.66
C ALA A 49 3.17 -39.44 30.79
N VAL A 50 3.78 -39.16 31.93
CA VAL A 50 3.13 -38.53 33.09
C VAL A 50 3.53 -37.07 33.16
N VAL A 51 2.57 -36.18 33.29
CA VAL A 51 2.80 -34.75 33.45
C VAL A 51 3.35 -34.48 34.85
N LYS A 52 4.50 -33.81 34.92
CA LYS A 52 5.09 -33.34 36.17
C LYS A 52 4.66 -31.91 36.50
N GLY A 53 4.38 -31.12 35.48
CA GLY A 53 3.87 -29.77 35.63
C GLY A 53 3.86 -29.01 34.31
N ALA A 54 3.25 -27.83 34.34
CA ALA A 54 3.21 -26.89 33.24
C ALA A 54 3.83 -25.57 33.71
N VAL A 55 4.79 -25.05 32.94
CA VAL A 55 5.55 -23.83 33.30
C VAL A 55 5.37 -22.79 32.21
N TYR A 56 5.10 -21.56 32.63
CA TYR A 56 5.12 -20.38 31.78
C TYR A 56 6.45 -19.68 31.95
N GLU A 57 7.14 -19.44 30.84
CA GLU A 57 8.39 -18.69 30.85
C GLU A 57 8.20 -17.42 30.03
N HIS A 58 8.25 -16.27 30.71
CA HIS A 58 8.19 -14.98 30.07
C HIS A 58 9.55 -14.65 29.45
N SER A 59 9.55 -14.33 28.16
CA SER A 59 10.72 -13.86 27.43
C SER A 59 10.34 -12.56 26.74
N GLY A 60 10.58 -11.44 27.44
CA GLY A 60 10.16 -10.10 27.03
C GLY A 60 8.63 -10.02 26.89
N LYS A 61 8.14 -9.68 25.68
CA LYS A 61 6.71 -9.61 25.36
C LYS A 61 6.09 -10.96 24.97
N SER A 62 6.88 -12.04 24.93
CA SER A 62 6.43 -13.38 24.52
C SER A 62 6.35 -14.33 25.70
N VAL A 63 5.39 -15.26 25.67
CA VAL A 63 5.24 -16.33 26.67
C VAL A 63 5.58 -17.67 26.01
N ARG A 64 6.45 -18.45 26.63
CA ARG A 64 6.75 -19.82 26.22
C ARG A 64 6.04 -20.78 27.16
N TYR A 65 5.25 -21.68 26.59
CA TYR A 65 4.52 -22.70 27.31
C TYR A 65 5.34 -23.99 27.32
N TRP A 66 5.75 -24.47 28.49
CA TRP A 66 6.57 -25.66 28.64
C TRP A 66 5.85 -26.74 29.45
N LEU A 67 5.64 -27.91 28.87
CA LEU A 67 5.20 -29.11 29.58
C LEU A 67 6.39 -29.90 30.09
N LEU A 68 6.41 -30.17 31.39
CA LEU A 68 7.36 -31.06 32.04
C LEU A 68 6.72 -32.44 32.10
N LEU A 69 7.36 -33.41 31.47
CA LEU A 69 6.83 -34.75 31.24
C LEU A 69 7.86 -35.79 31.69
N THR A 70 7.40 -36.93 32.20
CA THR A 70 8.24 -38.10 32.44
C THR A 70 7.69 -39.27 31.63
N GLU A 71 8.48 -39.78 30.69
CA GLU A 71 8.07 -40.90 29.85
C GLU A 71 7.94 -42.18 30.69
N ARG A 72 6.80 -42.87 30.56
CA ARG A 72 6.53 -44.11 31.30
C ARG A 72 7.27 -45.26 30.64
N GLY A 73 8.03 -46.02 31.44
CA GLY A 73 8.88 -47.13 30.99
C GLY A 73 10.37 -46.79 30.97
N THR A 74 10.74 -45.58 30.50
CA THR A 74 12.14 -45.13 30.51
C THR A 74 12.48 -44.24 31.70
N GLY A 75 11.49 -43.57 32.31
CA GLY A 75 11.69 -42.63 33.41
C GLY A 75 12.35 -41.32 33.00
N ILE A 76 12.57 -41.09 31.70
CA ILE A 76 13.28 -39.92 31.19
C ILE A 76 12.40 -38.67 31.36
N ALA A 77 12.93 -37.68 32.05
CA ALA A 77 12.32 -36.35 32.14
C ALA A 77 12.51 -35.59 30.81
N ARG A 78 11.44 -35.00 30.31
CA ARG A 78 11.38 -34.24 29.06
C ARG A 78 10.70 -32.91 29.29
N ARG A 79 11.17 -31.90 28.58
CA ARG A 79 10.57 -30.57 28.54
C ARG A 79 10.11 -30.31 27.10
N VAL A 80 8.80 -30.23 26.89
CA VAL A 80 8.19 -30.04 25.57
C VAL A 80 7.60 -28.64 25.47
N ARG A 81 7.99 -27.91 24.43
CA ARG A 81 7.45 -26.57 24.17
C ARG A 81 6.13 -26.71 23.44
N MET A 82 5.08 -26.08 23.97
CA MET A 82 3.78 -25.96 23.33
C MET A 82 3.68 -24.60 22.63
N PRO A 83 3.08 -24.53 21.42
CA PRO A 83 2.97 -23.28 20.67
C PRO A 83 1.94 -22.32 21.28
N ARG A 84 0.93 -22.86 21.95
CA ARG A 84 -0.21 -22.12 22.52
C ARG A 84 -0.64 -22.74 23.84
N ARG A 85 -1.45 -21.98 24.59
CA ARG A 85 -1.98 -22.35 25.91
C ARG A 85 -3.05 -23.45 25.87
N SER A 86 -3.88 -23.44 24.84
CA SER A 86 -4.98 -24.39 24.63
C SER A 86 -4.70 -25.22 23.36
N PRO A 87 -5.22 -26.46 23.24
CA PRO A 87 -6.17 -27.13 24.15
C PRO A 87 -5.58 -28.07 25.21
N VAL A 88 -4.34 -28.55 25.05
CA VAL A 88 -3.78 -29.55 25.97
C VAL A 88 -3.09 -28.89 27.16
N PHE A 89 -2.29 -27.85 26.93
CA PHE A 89 -1.47 -27.25 27.98
C PHE A 89 -2.31 -26.71 29.17
N ASP A 90 -3.50 -26.16 28.90
CA ASP A 90 -4.45 -25.70 29.94
C ASP A 90 -5.26 -26.80 30.62
N ALA A 91 -5.42 -27.95 29.97
CA ALA A 91 -6.27 -29.03 30.47
C ALA A 91 -5.52 -29.99 31.40
N VAL A 92 -4.20 -30.08 31.26
CA VAL A 92 -3.38 -31.07 31.96
C VAL A 92 -2.87 -30.57 33.31
N HIS A 93 -2.87 -31.47 34.28
CA HIS A 93 -2.38 -31.25 35.63
C HIS A 93 -1.24 -32.22 35.97
N ALA A 94 -0.45 -31.89 37.00
CA ALA A 94 0.59 -32.79 37.47
C ALA A 94 -0.04 -34.13 37.93
N GLY A 95 0.52 -35.24 37.45
CA GLY A 95 0.01 -36.60 37.65
C GLY A 95 -0.77 -37.16 36.46
N ASP A 96 -1.25 -36.31 35.54
CA ASP A 96 -2.03 -36.77 34.40
C ASP A 96 -1.20 -37.61 33.42
N THR A 97 -1.85 -38.59 32.80
CA THR A 97 -1.24 -39.40 31.76
C THR A 97 -1.58 -38.82 30.39
N VAL A 98 -0.55 -38.49 29.61
CA VAL A 98 -0.66 -38.01 28.23
C VAL A 98 -0.01 -39.00 27.27
N ALA A 99 -0.44 -39.00 26.02
CA ALA A 99 0.21 -39.75 24.95
C ALA A 99 1.07 -38.80 24.12
N LEU A 100 2.36 -39.13 23.98
CA LEU A 100 3.31 -38.39 23.16
C LEU A 100 3.54 -39.12 21.85
N THR A 101 3.36 -38.44 20.72
CA THR A 101 3.71 -39.00 19.42
C THR A 101 5.06 -38.46 18.98
N TYR A 102 5.98 -39.38 18.72
CA TYR A 102 7.32 -39.11 18.24
C TYR A 102 7.40 -39.29 16.74
N TRP A 103 8.15 -38.41 16.09
CA TRP A 103 8.60 -38.59 14.72
C TRP A 103 9.99 -38.00 14.55
N ARG A 104 10.90 -38.79 13.98
CA ARG A 104 12.35 -38.47 13.89
C ARG A 104 12.97 -38.09 15.24
N GLY A 105 12.58 -38.81 16.30
CA GLY A 105 13.13 -38.64 17.65
C GLY A 105 12.61 -37.42 18.43
N GLU A 106 11.76 -36.59 17.82
CA GLU A 106 11.16 -35.41 18.46
C GLU A 106 9.67 -35.62 18.74
N VAL A 107 9.18 -35.04 19.83
CA VAL A 107 7.75 -35.02 20.16
C VAL A 107 7.07 -34.07 19.17
N ARG A 108 6.11 -34.58 18.40
CA ARG A 108 5.33 -33.79 17.43
C ARG A 108 3.95 -33.47 17.95
N THR A 109 3.27 -34.43 18.57
CA THR A 109 1.95 -34.21 19.17
C THR A 109 1.89 -34.68 20.62
N VAL A 110 1.09 -33.96 21.40
CA VAL A 110 0.70 -34.34 22.76
C VAL A 110 -0.82 -34.52 22.76
N ARG A 111 -1.30 -35.68 23.21
CA ARG A 111 -2.72 -35.98 23.33
C ARG A 111 -3.10 -36.24 24.78
N PHE A 112 -4.20 -35.63 25.21
CA PHE A 112 -4.81 -35.81 26.52
C PHE A 112 -6.32 -36.03 26.35
N GLY A 113 -6.77 -37.27 26.56
CA GLY A 113 -8.16 -37.65 26.30
C GLY A 113 -8.57 -37.39 24.85
N ALA A 114 -9.57 -36.53 24.65
CA ALA A 114 -10.03 -36.06 23.35
C ALA A 114 -9.26 -34.83 22.81
N ALA A 115 -8.50 -34.14 23.66
CA ALA A 115 -7.71 -32.98 23.26
C ALA A 115 -6.38 -33.42 22.64
N THR A 116 -6.07 -32.89 21.46
CA THR A 116 -4.78 -33.08 20.79
C THR A 116 -4.17 -31.72 20.51
N GLN A 117 -2.87 -31.58 20.76
CA GLN A 117 -2.14 -30.35 20.46
C GLN A 117 -0.77 -30.67 19.88
N GLU A 118 -0.44 -30.00 18.78
CA GLU A 118 0.88 -30.01 18.17
C GLU A 118 1.91 -29.34 19.10
N ALA A 119 3.08 -29.95 19.21
CA ALA A 119 4.24 -29.37 19.87
C ALA A 119 4.87 -28.29 18.97
N TRP A 120 5.69 -27.42 19.55
CA TRP A 120 6.40 -26.37 18.79
C TRP A 120 7.31 -26.93 17.70
N THR A 121 7.82 -28.15 17.91
CA THR A 121 8.64 -28.87 16.95
C THR A 121 7.81 -29.56 15.86
N SER A 122 6.48 -29.43 15.82
CA SER A 122 5.69 -30.08 14.77
C SER A 122 5.89 -29.43 13.39
N PRO A 123 6.09 -30.22 12.31
CA PRO A 123 6.24 -29.67 10.97
C PRO A 123 4.93 -29.10 10.39
N ALA A 124 3.80 -29.26 11.07
CA ALA A 124 2.47 -28.88 10.59
C ALA A 124 2.35 -27.38 10.24
N ASP A 125 3.09 -26.52 10.94
CA ASP A 125 3.02 -25.06 10.81
C ASP A 125 4.28 -24.41 10.19
N ASP A 126 5.31 -25.20 9.84
CA ASP A 126 6.64 -24.69 9.46
C ASP A 126 6.62 -23.79 8.21
N GLY A 127 5.68 -24.04 7.27
CA GLY A 127 5.56 -23.27 6.04
C GLY A 127 4.84 -21.92 6.19
N ARG A 128 4.08 -21.73 7.28
CA ARG A 128 3.18 -20.57 7.45
C ARG A 128 3.94 -19.26 7.64
N LEU A 129 4.96 -19.25 8.50
CA LEU A 129 5.75 -18.06 8.78
C LEU A 129 6.59 -17.62 7.57
N PRO A 130 7.34 -18.51 6.88
CA PRO A 130 8.03 -18.16 5.64
C PRO A 130 7.08 -17.61 4.57
N ALA A 131 5.92 -18.26 4.37
CA ALA A 131 4.93 -17.78 3.42
C ALA A 131 4.44 -16.37 3.77
N ALA A 132 4.04 -16.14 5.03
CA ALA A 132 3.56 -14.84 5.48
C ALA A 132 4.61 -13.74 5.31
N LEU A 133 5.87 -13.99 5.72
CA LEU A 133 6.97 -13.05 5.53
C LEU A 133 7.27 -12.81 4.06
N GLY A 134 7.18 -13.84 3.21
CA GLY A 134 7.32 -13.72 1.77
C GLY A 134 6.27 -12.79 1.16
N PHE A 135 5.00 -12.94 1.57
CA PHE A 135 3.89 -12.08 1.14
C PHE A 135 4.00 -10.64 1.64
N VAL A 136 4.58 -10.42 2.83
CA VAL A 136 4.86 -9.06 3.34
C VAL A 136 6.02 -8.44 2.59
N ALA A 137 7.11 -9.15 2.36
CA ALA A 137 8.32 -8.60 1.73
C ALA A 137 8.13 -8.26 0.24
N LEU A 138 7.37 -9.08 -0.49
CA LEU A 138 7.14 -8.93 -1.94
C LEU A 138 6.62 -7.54 -2.35
N PRO A 139 5.52 -6.99 -1.77
CA PRO A 139 4.99 -5.69 -2.16
C PRO A 139 5.96 -4.54 -1.89
N PHE A 140 6.76 -4.58 -0.83
CA PHE A 140 7.79 -3.57 -0.58
C PHE A 140 8.92 -3.66 -1.60
N GLY A 141 9.37 -4.88 -1.95
CA GLY A 141 10.37 -5.11 -2.97
C GLY A 141 9.92 -4.60 -4.35
N LEU A 142 8.76 -5.06 -4.81
CA LEU A 142 8.15 -4.64 -6.08
C LEU A 142 7.84 -3.14 -6.09
N GLY A 143 7.33 -2.59 -4.99
CA GLY A 143 7.04 -1.17 -4.85
C GLY A 143 8.29 -0.29 -4.98
N ALA A 144 9.39 -0.67 -4.35
CA ALA A 144 10.66 0.04 -4.46
C ALA A 144 11.23 -0.02 -5.90
N LEU A 145 11.07 -1.15 -6.59
CA LEU A 145 11.47 -1.30 -7.99
C LEU A 145 10.59 -0.46 -8.93
N LEU A 146 9.28 -0.45 -8.72
CA LEU A 146 8.32 0.36 -9.47
C LEU A 146 8.59 1.85 -9.29
N LEU A 147 8.72 2.33 -8.05
CA LEU A 147 9.04 3.73 -7.74
C LEU A 147 10.35 4.14 -8.39
N GLY A 148 11.37 3.28 -8.29
CA GLY A 148 12.65 3.53 -8.88
C GLY A 148 12.63 3.57 -10.41
N ARG A 149 11.88 2.66 -11.05
CA ARG A 149 11.66 2.67 -12.51
C ARG A 149 10.89 3.91 -12.94
N TRP A 150 9.87 4.28 -12.17
CA TRP A 150 9.07 5.47 -12.41
C TRP A 150 9.94 6.73 -12.37
N ARG A 151 10.74 6.93 -11.30
CA ARG A 151 11.69 8.04 -11.18
C ARG A 151 12.70 8.13 -12.33
N ARG A 152 13.17 6.97 -12.84
CA ARG A 152 14.09 6.94 -13.98
C ARG A 152 13.43 7.34 -15.31
N ARG A 153 12.15 7.03 -15.47
CA ARG A 153 11.38 7.38 -16.69
C ARG A 153 10.75 8.76 -16.64
N HIS A 154 10.55 9.27 -15.43
CA HIS A 154 9.89 10.54 -15.15
C HIS A 154 10.82 11.38 -14.27
N PRO A 155 11.85 12.04 -14.85
CA PRO A 155 12.67 13.00 -14.11
C PRO A 155 11.79 14.13 -13.54
N SER A 156 12.32 14.87 -12.56
CA SER A 156 11.64 15.83 -11.66
C SER A 156 10.63 16.80 -12.29
N THR A 157 10.71 17.08 -13.59
CA THR A 157 9.72 17.86 -14.35
C THR A 157 8.36 17.16 -14.46
N ALA A 158 8.29 15.86 -14.18
CA ALA A 158 7.09 15.05 -14.14
C ALA A 158 6.47 14.93 -12.73
N ALA A 159 6.81 15.81 -11.78
CA ALA A 159 6.12 15.87 -10.48
C ALA A 159 4.59 16.06 -10.62
N HIS A 160 4.15 16.63 -11.74
CA HIS A 160 2.75 16.78 -12.12
C HIS A 160 2.17 15.55 -12.85
N ALA A 161 3.01 14.60 -13.27
CA ALA A 161 2.59 13.34 -13.86
C ALA A 161 2.05 12.42 -12.77
N ALA A 162 0.77 12.63 -12.43
CA ALA A 162 -0.14 11.61 -11.92
C ALA A 162 0.49 10.55 -10.98
N PRO A 163 0.99 10.96 -9.79
CA PRO A 163 1.54 10.03 -8.78
C PRO A 163 0.54 8.92 -8.39
N TRP A 164 -0.74 9.14 -8.67
CA TRP A 164 -1.81 8.19 -8.40
C TRP A 164 -1.63 6.83 -9.09
N GLN A 165 -0.97 6.76 -10.27
CA GLN A 165 -0.73 5.48 -10.94
C GLN A 165 0.21 4.60 -10.11
N LEU A 166 1.24 5.22 -9.55
CA LEU A 166 2.17 4.55 -8.66
C LEU A 166 1.47 4.19 -7.35
N THR A 167 0.68 5.09 -6.75
CA THR A 167 -0.03 4.77 -5.50
C THR A 167 -1.06 3.67 -5.69
N ALA A 168 -1.80 3.64 -6.80
CA ALA A 168 -2.75 2.57 -7.11
C ALA A 168 -2.04 1.21 -7.22
N ALA A 169 -0.91 1.15 -7.91
CA ALA A 169 -0.11 -0.09 -8.00
C ALA A 169 0.42 -0.53 -6.62
N LEU A 170 0.90 0.42 -5.81
CA LEU A 170 1.37 0.12 -4.44
C LEU A 170 0.24 -0.36 -3.53
N VAL A 171 -0.95 0.23 -3.63
CA VAL A 171 -2.14 -0.21 -2.88
C VAL A 171 -2.55 -1.62 -3.26
N VAL A 172 -2.60 -1.94 -4.56
CA VAL A 172 -2.88 -3.31 -5.03
C VAL A 172 -1.89 -4.31 -4.47
N LEU A 173 -0.59 -4.01 -4.58
CA LEU A 173 0.46 -4.88 -4.04
C LEU A 173 0.32 -5.07 -2.54
N LEU A 174 0.07 -3.99 -1.79
CA LEU A 174 -0.10 -4.05 -0.34
C LEU A 174 -1.32 -4.88 0.06
N VAL A 175 -2.47 -4.69 -0.61
CA VAL A 175 -3.69 -5.47 -0.36
C VAL A 175 -3.45 -6.95 -0.58
N LEU A 176 -2.80 -7.33 -1.68
CA LEU A 176 -2.47 -8.73 -1.96
C LEU A 176 -1.45 -9.31 -0.97
N GLY A 177 -0.45 -8.51 -0.56
CA GLY A 177 0.53 -8.93 0.44
C GLY A 177 -0.10 -9.14 1.83
N VAL A 178 -0.98 -8.24 2.26
CA VAL A 178 -1.73 -8.39 3.52
C VAL A 178 -2.65 -9.60 3.46
N LEU A 179 -3.39 -9.78 2.36
CA LEU A 179 -4.26 -10.94 2.17
C LEU A 179 -3.47 -12.26 2.21
N GLY A 180 -2.32 -12.31 1.54
CA GLY A 180 -1.44 -13.49 1.57
C GLY A 180 -0.87 -13.78 2.95
N ALA A 181 -0.45 -12.74 3.67
CA ALA A 181 0.05 -12.89 5.03
C ALA A 181 -1.02 -13.37 6.00
N THR A 182 -2.23 -12.83 5.95
CA THR A 182 -3.33 -13.24 6.85
C THR A 182 -3.82 -14.65 6.54
N THR A 183 -4.02 -14.97 5.26
CA THR A 183 -4.43 -16.32 4.84
C THR A 183 -3.39 -17.38 5.15
N SER A 184 -2.08 -17.04 5.17
CA SER A 184 -1.04 -17.99 5.58
C SER A 184 -1.16 -18.46 7.04
N PHE A 185 -1.82 -17.69 7.92
CA PHE A 185 -2.05 -18.07 9.32
C PHE A 185 -3.46 -18.64 9.57
N LEU A 186 -4.43 -18.28 8.73
CA LEU A 186 -5.84 -18.65 8.91
C LEU A 186 -6.25 -19.88 8.08
N ALA A 187 -5.58 -20.15 6.96
CA ALA A 187 -5.90 -21.29 6.12
C ALA A 187 -5.37 -22.60 6.73
N ASP A 188 -6.11 -23.68 6.49
CA ASP A 188 -5.72 -25.02 6.93
C ASP A 188 -4.40 -25.46 6.28
N ALA A 189 -4.23 -25.18 4.98
CA ALA A 189 -2.99 -25.42 4.26
C ALA A 189 -2.40 -24.12 3.67
N VAL A 190 -1.07 -24.03 3.62
CA VAL A 190 -0.37 -22.89 3.01
C VAL A 190 -0.70 -22.78 1.51
N ARG A 191 -0.93 -23.91 0.84
CA ARG A 191 -1.38 -23.96 -0.56
C ARG A 191 -2.65 -23.14 -0.80
N ASP A 192 -3.60 -23.20 0.13
CA ASP A 192 -4.87 -22.51 -0.01
C ASP A 192 -4.68 -21.00 0.07
N ALA A 193 -3.73 -20.52 0.89
CA ALA A 193 -3.34 -19.12 0.92
C ALA A 193 -2.85 -18.62 -0.46
N PHE A 194 -1.99 -19.40 -1.14
CA PHE A 194 -1.54 -19.06 -2.50
C PHE A 194 -2.68 -19.05 -3.52
N LEU A 195 -3.59 -20.03 -3.46
CA LEU A 195 -4.75 -20.11 -4.34
C LEU A 195 -5.71 -18.93 -4.12
N LEU A 196 -5.96 -18.56 -2.86
CA LEU A 196 -6.78 -17.41 -2.51
C LEU A 196 -6.18 -16.11 -3.01
N VAL A 197 -4.87 -15.89 -2.83
CA VAL A 197 -4.18 -14.70 -3.36
C VAL A 197 -4.23 -14.68 -4.89
N ALA A 198 -4.01 -15.81 -5.55
CA ALA A 198 -4.07 -15.91 -7.01
C ALA A 198 -5.48 -15.61 -7.54
N ALA A 199 -6.51 -16.16 -6.89
CA ALA A 199 -7.91 -15.91 -7.23
C ALA A 199 -8.30 -14.44 -6.98
N ALA A 200 -7.83 -13.83 -5.89
CA ALA A 200 -8.08 -12.44 -5.56
C ALA A 200 -7.29 -11.45 -6.43
N ALA A 201 -6.13 -11.85 -6.96
CA ALA A 201 -5.30 -10.99 -7.80
C ALA A 201 -6.05 -10.51 -9.05
N VAL A 202 -6.82 -11.39 -9.71
CA VAL A 202 -7.55 -11.05 -10.93
C VAL A 202 -8.56 -9.91 -10.72
N PRO A 203 -9.56 -10.01 -9.82
CA PRO A 203 -10.52 -8.93 -9.61
C PRO A 203 -9.86 -7.66 -9.05
N VAL A 204 -8.87 -7.77 -8.17
CA VAL A 204 -8.17 -6.60 -7.61
C VAL A 204 -7.42 -5.84 -8.70
N VAL A 205 -6.69 -6.54 -9.57
CA VAL A 205 -5.98 -5.93 -10.71
C VAL A 205 -6.96 -5.36 -11.72
N LEU A 206 -8.06 -6.06 -12.02
CA LEU A 206 -9.09 -5.57 -12.95
C LEU A 206 -9.71 -4.26 -12.44
N LEU A 207 -10.11 -4.21 -11.16
CA LEU A 207 -10.64 -3.00 -10.53
C LEU A 207 -9.62 -1.86 -10.56
N ALA A 208 -8.35 -2.14 -10.28
CA ALA A 208 -7.29 -1.15 -10.35
C ALA A 208 -7.08 -0.62 -11.78
N VAL A 209 -7.13 -1.49 -12.80
CA VAL A 209 -7.04 -1.08 -14.21
C VAL A 209 -8.25 -0.24 -14.62
N LEU A 210 -9.46 -0.63 -14.22
CA LEU A 210 -10.68 0.13 -14.50
C LEU A 210 -10.65 1.50 -13.84
N PHE A 211 -10.31 1.56 -12.55
CA PHE A 211 -10.11 2.80 -11.81
C PHE A 211 -9.03 3.67 -12.47
N ALA A 212 -7.93 3.05 -12.89
CA ALA A 212 -6.85 3.74 -13.56
C ALA A 212 -7.28 4.33 -14.90
N ARG A 213 -8.05 3.58 -15.70
CA ARG A 213 -8.58 4.04 -16.97
C ARG A 213 -9.56 5.19 -16.80
N TRP A 214 -10.42 5.10 -15.77
CA TRP A 214 -11.37 6.16 -15.40
C TRP A 214 -10.64 7.44 -14.96
N MET A 215 -9.65 7.34 -14.08
CA MET A 215 -8.82 8.47 -13.64
C MET A 215 -8.04 9.09 -14.79
N ALA A 216 -7.41 8.28 -15.65
CA ALA A 216 -6.72 8.77 -16.84
C ALA A 216 -7.67 9.47 -17.82
N GLY A 217 -8.90 8.97 -17.96
CA GLY A 217 -9.95 9.65 -18.73
C GLY A 217 -10.32 11.00 -18.11
N ARG A 218 -10.50 11.05 -16.79
CA ARG A 218 -10.79 12.29 -16.06
C ARG A 218 -9.68 13.32 -16.24
N MET A 219 -8.42 12.91 -16.12
CA MET A 219 -7.27 13.79 -16.30
C MET A 219 -7.13 14.29 -17.73
N ARG A 220 -7.36 13.44 -18.73
CA ARG A 220 -7.36 13.88 -20.14
C ARG A 220 -8.42 14.93 -20.41
N ARG A 221 -9.64 14.75 -19.89
CA ARG A 221 -10.71 15.75 -20.01
C ARG A 221 -10.39 17.05 -19.28
N ALA A 222 -9.78 16.96 -18.10
CA ALA A 222 -9.31 18.13 -17.37
C ALA A 222 -8.20 18.90 -18.11
N ALA A 223 -7.30 18.18 -18.77
CA ALA A 223 -6.18 18.76 -19.51
C ALA A 223 -6.58 19.34 -20.88
N ASP A 224 -7.64 18.84 -21.49
CA ASP A 224 -8.18 19.36 -22.74
C ASP A 224 -8.79 20.74 -22.50
N THR A 225 -8.12 21.81 -22.94
CA THR A 225 -8.59 23.20 -22.78
C THR A 225 -9.29 23.74 -24.03
N SER A 226 -9.59 22.88 -25.01
CA SER A 226 -10.14 23.30 -26.31
C SER A 226 -11.55 23.89 -26.26
N ASP A 227 -12.31 23.62 -25.20
CA ASP A 227 -13.66 24.15 -24.94
C ASP A 227 -13.65 25.55 -24.29
N ILE A 228 -12.49 26.06 -23.87
CA ILE A 228 -12.38 27.36 -23.19
C ILE A 228 -12.38 28.47 -24.24
N VAL A 229 -13.56 29.01 -24.50
CA VAL A 229 -13.78 30.13 -25.43
C VAL A 229 -13.90 31.45 -24.64
N PRO A 230 -13.37 32.59 -25.13
CA PRO A 230 -13.53 33.88 -24.47
C PRO A 230 -15.01 34.26 -24.32
N VAL A 231 -15.41 34.58 -23.09
CA VAL A 231 -16.76 35.09 -22.77
C VAL A 231 -16.64 36.47 -22.15
N PRO A 232 -17.15 37.53 -22.80
CA PRO A 232 -17.16 38.87 -22.22
C PRO A 232 -17.90 38.89 -20.88
N PRO A 233 -17.31 39.45 -19.82
CA PRO A 233 -17.96 39.49 -18.51
C PRO A 233 -19.19 40.40 -18.52
N THR A 234 -20.34 39.89 -18.07
CA THR A 234 -21.56 40.66 -17.85
C THR A 234 -21.53 41.31 -16.47
N GLY A 235 -20.82 42.45 -16.39
CA GLY A 235 -20.62 43.22 -15.18
C GLY A 235 -19.49 42.71 -14.28
N ARG A 236 -19.27 43.42 -13.17
CA ARG A 236 -18.18 43.15 -12.24
C ARG A 236 -18.33 41.78 -11.57
N ARG A 237 -17.31 40.93 -11.70
CA ARG A 237 -17.19 39.65 -11.01
C ARG A 237 -15.80 39.48 -10.41
N CYS A 238 -15.72 38.90 -9.21
CA CYS A 238 -14.47 38.48 -8.61
C CYS A 238 -14.35 36.96 -8.76
N VAL A 239 -13.31 36.49 -9.42
CA VAL A 239 -13.05 35.06 -9.63
C VAL A 239 -11.75 34.66 -8.95
N ARG A 240 -11.68 33.40 -8.50
CA ARG A 240 -10.45 32.89 -7.88
C ARG A 240 -9.43 32.56 -8.97
N ALA A 241 -8.40 33.39 -9.07
CA ALA A 241 -7.32 33.27 -10.03
C ALA A 241 -6.05 33.96 -9.51
N SER A 242 -4.90 33.39 -9.86
CA SER A 242 -3.58 33.91 -9.46
C SER A 242 -2.79 34.32 -10.68
N VAL A 243 -2.17 35.49 -10.60
CA VAL A 243 -1.21 35.98 -11.61
C VAL A 243 0.19 35.62 -11.14
N TYR A 244 0.98 35.03 -12.02
CA TYR A 244 2.37 34.64 -11.75
C TYR A 244 3.28 35.05 -12.90
N GLY A 245 4.39 35.70 -12.58
CA GLY A 245 5.43 36.06 -13.54
C GLY A 245 6.39 37.07 -12.94
N ASP A 246 7.49 37.34 -13.63
CA ASP A 246 8.44 38.39 -13.25
C ASP A 246 7.89 39.78 -13.64
N VAL A 247 6.77 40.19 -13.05
CA VAL A 247 6.04 41.41 -13.38
C VAL A 247 5.53 42.11 -12.10
N PRO A 248 5.44 43.45 -12.07
CA PRO A 248 5.15 44.21 -10.85
C PRO A 248 3.74 43.99 -10.27
N TYR A 249 2.82 43.42 -11.06
CA TYR A 249 1.46 43.08 -10.64
C TYR A 249 1.28 41.60 -10.24
N SER A 250 2.35 40.79 -10.31
CA SER A 250 2.39 39.44 -9.76
C SER A 250 2.75 39.51 -8.27
N VAL A 251 1.73 39.62 -7.40
CA VAL A 251 1.92 39.77 -5.95
C VAL A 251 1.56 38.49 -5.22
N ALA A 252 2.46 38.00 -4.36
CA ALA A 252 2.17 36.84 -3.52
C ALA A 252 0.96 37.10 -2.61
N GLY A 253 0.05 36.12 -2.52
CA GLY A 253 -1.20 36.24 -1.76
C GLY A 253 -2.36 36.86 -2.54
N PHE A 254 -2.16 37.31 -3.78
CA PHE A 254 -3.25 37.75 -4.65
C PHE A 254 -3.80 36.52 -5.39
N ASP A 255 -4.86 35.94 -4.84
CA ASP A 255 -5.50 34.72 -5.34
C ASP A 255 -6.89 34.96 -5.95
N HIS A 256 -7.26 36.23 -6.14
CA HIS A 256 -8.48 36.65 -6.82
C HIS A 256 -8.19 37.63 -7.96
N LEU A 257 -9.06 37.61 -8.97
CA LEU A 257 -9.03 38.48 -10.14
C LEU A 257 -10.42 39.08 -10.34
N VAL A 258 -10.50 40.41 -10.37
CA VAL A 258 -11.71 41.15 -10.70
C VAL A 258 -11.78 41.31 -12.22
N VAL A 259 -12.92 40.96 -12.82
CA VAL A 259 -13.21 41.06 -14.25
C VAL A 259 -14.54 41.81 -14.48
N GLY A 260 -14.69 42.46 -15.64
CA GLY A 260 -15.94 43.13 -16.05
C GLY A 260 -16.19 44.52 -15.46
N ASP A 261 -15.17 45.12 -14.83
CA ASP A 261 -15.15 46.50 -14.32
C ASP A 261 -13.93 47.22 -14.93
N GLY A 262 -13.88 47.27 -16.26
CA GLY A 262 -12.70 47.69 -17.02
C GLY A 262 -11.65 46.59 -17.16
N ARG A 263 -10.36 46.97 -17.14
CA ARG A 263 -9.24 46.02 -17.22
C ARG A 263 -9.23 45.07 -16.02
N PRO A 264 -8.89 43.77 -16.22
CA PRO A 264 -8.78 42.84 -15.11
C PRO A 264 -7.84 43.35 -14.02
N ALA A 265 -8.14 43.08 -12.75
CA ALA A 265 -7.29 43.50 -11.63
C ALA A 265 -7.11 42.40 -10.59
N ALA A 266 -5.87 42.09 -10.25
CA ALA A 266 -5.53 41.10 -9.22
C ALA A 266 -5.77 41.69 -7.82
N THR A 267 -6.23 40.88 -6.89
CA THR A 267 -6.54 41.29 -5.51
C THR A 267 -6.45 40.10 -4.55
N PRO A 268 -6.11 40.32 -3.26
CA PRO A 268 -6.23 39.30 -2.21
C PRO A 268 -7.65 39.23 -1.63
N ASP A 269 -8.52 40.19 -1.98
CA ASP A 269 -9.87 40.31 -1.41
C ASP A 269 -10.87 39.45 -2.21
N PRO A 270 -11.56 38.48 -1.59
CA PRO A 270 -12.58 37.67 -2.27
C PRO A 270 -13.75 38.51 -2.82
N ASP A 271 -14.05 39.67 -2.23
CA ASP A 271 -15.07 40.60 -2.74
C ASP A 271 -14.53 41.56 -3.80
N GLY A 272 -13.21 41.56 -3.99
CA GLY A 272 -12.46 42.41 -4.92
C GLY A 272 -12.66 43.90 -4.70
N ARG A 273 -12.91 44.35 -3.47
CA ARG A 273 -13.13 45.76 -3.11
C ARG A 273 -11.83 46.51 -2.85
N VAL A 274 -10.81 45.84 -2.32
CA VAL A 274 -9.55 46.48 -1.89
C VAL A 274 -8.31 45.95 -2.62
N ALA A 275 -7.19 46.68 -2.47
CA ALA A 275 -5.85 46.29 -2.91
C ALA A 275 -5.77 45.79 -4.37
N ARG A 276 -6.50 46.45 -5.29
CA ARG A 276 -6.53 46.08 -6.71
C ARG A 276 -5.23 46.45 -7.42
N ARG A 277 -4.66 45.51 -8.16
CA ARG A 277 -3.54 45.72 -9.09
C ARG A 277 -4.02 45.44 -10.50
N THR A 278 -4.36 46.50 -11.23
CA THR A 278 -4.83 46.40 -12.61
C THR A 278 -3.76 45.79 -13.50
N LEU A 279 -4.16 44.84 -14.35
CA LEU A 279 -3.29 44.23 -15.34
C LEU A 279 -3.11 45.21 -16.51
N PRO A 280 -1.88 45.36 -17.05
CA PRO A 280 -1.60 46.38 -18.05
C PRO A 280 -2.20 46.01 -19.42
N GLU A 281 -2.37 47.03 -20.26
CA GLU A 281 -2.92 46.86 -21.62
C GLU A 281 -1.94 46.16 -22.57
N THR A 282 -0.65 46.19 -22.24
CA THR A 282 0.43 45.51 -22.96
C THR A 282 0.36 43.98 -22.85
N LEU A 283 -0.49 43.47 -21.95
CA LEU A 283 -0.66 42.04 -21.72
C LEU A 283 -1.45 41.41 -22.87
N THR A 284 -0.80 40.52 -23.61
CA THR A 284 -1.38 39.82 -24.76
C THR A 284 -1.53 38.33 -24.46
N VAL A 285 -2.71 37.77 -24.70
CA VAL A 285 -2.95 36.33 -24.51
C VAL A 285 -2.27 35.56 -25.64
N ARG A 286 -1.50 34.51 -25.29
CA ARG A 286 -0.87 33.60 -26.25
C ARG A 286 -1.66 32.32 -26.44
N CYS A 287 -1.98 31.62 -25.36
CA CYS A 287 -2.71 30.36 -25.41
C CYS A 287 -3.35 30.02 -24.06
N VAL A 288 -4.26 29.04 -24.09
CA VAL A 288 -4.83 28.44 -22.89
C VAL A 288 -4.41 26.98 -22.85
N ARG A 289 -3.79 26.56 -21.75
CA ARG A 289 -3.31 25.19 -21.56
C ARG A 289 -3.64 24.68 -20.16
N SER A 290 -3.48 23.36 -19.98
CA SER A 290 -3.48 22.76 -18.65
C SER A 290 -2.21 23.11 -17.87
N LEU A 291 -2.21 22.78 -16.58
CA LEU A 291 -0.99 22.80 -15.76
C LEU A 291 0.13 21.99 -16.45
N GLY A 292 1.33 22.55 -16.44
CA GLY A 292 2.51 22.04 -17.11
C GLY A 292 3.78 22.22 -16.28
N PRO A 293 4.92 21.67 -16.76
CA PRO A 293 6.20 21.87 -16.11
C PRO A 293 6.58 23.36 -16.06
N GLY A 294 7.06 23.84 -14.91
CA GLY A 294 7.43 25.25 -14.70
C GLY A 294 6.32 26.11 -14.07
N ASP A 295 5.11 25.58 -13.93
CA ASP A 295 4.04 26.24 -13.18
C ASP A 295 4.32 26.22 -11.66
N PRO A 296 3.84 27.23 -10.90
CA PRO A 296 3.98 27.28 -9.44
C PRO A 296 3.45 26.04 -8.70
N GLU A 297 4.25 25.54 -7.74
CA GLU A 297 3.95 24.31 -6.98
C GLU A 297 2.64 24.36 -6.17
N PHE A 298 2.13 25.55 -5.84
CA PHE A 298 0.90 25.71 -5.06
C PHE A 298 -0.39 25.61 -5.90
N TRP A 299 -0.31 25.75 -7.23
CA TRP A 299 -1.48 25.73 -8.11
C TRP A 299 -2.21 24.37 -8.15
N PRO A 300 -1.52 23.21 -8.21
CA PRO A 300 -2.19 21.92 -8.10
C PRO A 300 -3.03 21.78 -6.83
N THR A 301 -2.58 22.35 -5.71
CA THR A 301 -3.33 22.31 -4.43
C THR A 301 -4.49 23.30 -4.43
N ALA A 302 -4.28 24.51 -4.96
CA ALA A 302 -5.28 25.58 -4.98
C ALA A 302 -6.45 25.30 -5.95
N TYR A 303 -6.15 24.79 -7.15
CA TYR A 303 -7.10 24.63 -8.25
C TYR A 303 -7.43 23.17 -8.59
N LYS A 304 -6.70 22.21 -8.02
CA LYS A 304 -6.89 20.76 -8.24
C LYS A 304 -6.81 20.42 -9.73
N TYR A 305 -7.60 19.41 -10.15
CA TYR A 305 -7.62 18.92 -11.53
C TYR A 305 -8.33 19.88 -12.50
N ASP A 306 -9.05 20.89 -12.03
CA ASP A 306 -9.83 21.80 -12.89
C ASP A 306 -9.11 23.13 -13.12
N CYS A 307 -7.77 23.12 -13.10
CA CYS A 307 -6.95 24.32 -13.34
C CYS A 307 -6.77 24.57 -14.83
N ALA A 308 -7.08 25.77 -15.29
CA ALA A 308 -6.70 26.28 -16.61
C ALA A 308 -5.65 27.38 -16.43
N VAL A 309 -4.60 27.33 -17.24
CA VAL A 309 -3.53 28.32 -17.26
C VAL A 309 -3.63 29.09 -18.57
N ILE A 310 -3.85 30.39 -18.46
CA ILE A 310 -3.83 31.33 -19.57
C ILE A 310 -2.42 31.89 -19.63
N GLU A 311 -1.67 31.55 -20.67
CA GLU A 311 -0.35 32.11 -20.92
C GLU A 311 -0.49 33.45 -21.64
N CYS A 312 0.09 34.47 -21.04
CA CYS A 312 0.14 35.83 -21.55
C CYS A 312 1.59 36.27 -21.75
N ARG A 313 1.77 37.31 -22.56
CA ARG A 313 3.04 38.00 -22.75
C ARG A 313 2.87 39.48 -22.48
N ASP A 314 3.75 40.03 -21.67
CA ASP A 314 3.86 41.46 -21.37
C ASP A 314 5.26 41.93 -21.77
N GLY A 315 5.38 42.56 -22.95
CA GLY A 315 6.67 42.84 -23.57
C GLY A 315 7.44 41.54 -23.86
N ASP A 316 8.58 41.33 -23.19
CA ASP A 316 9.39 40.09 -23.30
C ASP A 316 9.16 39.09 -22.17
N ARG A 317 8.29 39.42 -21.21
CA ARG A 317 8.06 38.60 -20.02
C ARG A 317 6.85 37.70 -20.21
N THR A 318 6.99 36.45 -19.78
CA THR A 318 5.88 35.49 -19.73
C THR A 318 5.10 35.69 -18.44
N VAL A 319 3.79 35.82 -18.56
CA VAL A 319 2.87 35.96 -17.43
C VAL A 319 1.86 34.83 -17.51
N LEU A 320 1.71 34.11 -16.42
CA LEU A 320 0.80 32.98 -16.31
C LEU A 320 -0.36 33.37 -15.41
N ILE A 321 -1.59 33.20 -15.89
CA ILE A 321 -2.80 33.42 -15.09
C ILE A 321 -3.49 32.08 -14.91
N ALA A 322 -3.49 31.56 -13.69
CA ALA A 322 -4.16 30.30 -13.37
C ALA A 322 -5.48 30.55 -12.67
N GLY A 323 -6.51 29.81 -13.07
CA GLY A 323 -7.82 29.84 -12.43
C GLY A 323 -8.56 28.53 -12.59
N ARG A 324 -9.76 28.45 -12.01
CA ARG A 324 -10.65 27.30 -12.26
C ARG A 324 -11.15 27.34 -13.69
N ARG A 325 -11.28 26.19 -14.33
CA ARG A 325 -11.75 26.01 -15.72
C ARG A 325 -13.06 26.75 -15.99
N ARG A 326 -14.02 26.69 -15.07
CA ARG A 326 -15.32 27.37 -15.17
C ARG A 326 -15.22 28.90 -15.23
N ASP A 327 -14.15 29.46 -14.67
CA ASP A 327 -13.90 30.89 -14.59
C ASP A 327 -12.94 31.35 -15.70
N ALA A 328 -12.19 30.43 -16.31
CA ALA A 328 -11.18 30.69 -17.33
C ALA A 328 -11.76 31.38 -18.59
N ALA A 329 -12.97 31.01 -19.01
CA ALA A 329 -13.66 31.66 -20.14
C ALA A 329 -13.92 33.16 -19.88
N LEU A 330 -14.30 33.51 -18.65
CA LEU A 330 -14.54 34.90 -18.23
C LEU A 330 -13.23 35.68 -18.12
N ILE A 331 -12.18 35.06 -17.59
CA ILE A 331 -10.84 35.66 -17.50
C ILE A 331 -10.31 35.93 -18.90
N LEU A 332 -10.38 34.94 -19.78
CA LEU A 332 -9.95 35.04 -21.17
C LEU A 332 -10.75 36.11 -21.93
N GLY A 333 -12.07 36.17 -21.73
CA GLY A 333 -12.90 37.23 -22.28
C GLY A 333 -12.46 38.62 -21.80
N ALA A 334 -12.27 38.80 -20.48
CA ALA A 334 -11.86 40.09 -19.92
C ALA A 334 -10.46 40.56 -20.36
N LEU A 335 -9.55 39.63 -20.68
CA LEU A 335 -8.23 39.94 -21.21
C LEU A 335 -8.25 40.30 -22.71
N THR A 336 -9.19 39.72 -23.47
CA THR A 336 -9.29 39.89 -24.93
C THR A 336 -10.24 41.00 -25.35
N THR A 337 -11.22 41.36 -24.51
CA THR A 337 -12.09 42.50 -24.75
C THR A 337 -11.30 43.79 -24.62
N VAL A 338 -11.03 44.43 -25.75
CA VAL A 338 -10.62 45.84 -25.79
C VAL A 338 -11.83 46.65 -25.33
N VAL A 339 -11.77 47.21 -24.14
CA VAL A 339 -12.76 48.21 -23.71
C VAL A 339 -12.37 49.51 -24.40
N PRO A 340 -13.16 50.06 -25.35
CA PRO A 340 -12.94 51.41 -25.82
C PRO A 340 -13.13 52.34 -24.61
N GLY A 341 -12.06 53.05 -24.25
CA GLY A 341 -12.07 54.07 -23.20
C GLY A 341 -12.88 55.30 -23.60
#